data_AF-A0A3B8NXC7-F1
#
_entry.id   AF-A0A3B8NXC7-F1
#
_cell.length_a   1.000
_cell.length_b   1.000
_cell.length_c   1.000
_cell.angle_alpha   90.00
_cell.angle_beta   90.00
_cell.angle_gamma   90.00
#
_symmetry.space_group_name_H-M   'P 1'
#
loop_
_entity.id
_entity.type
_entity.pdbx_description
1 polymer ?
#
loop_
_entity_poly.entity_id
_entity_poly.type
_entity_poly.pdbx_seq_one_letter_code
_entity_poly.pdbx_strand_id
1 'polypeptide(L)'
;MKNIIGFSHEAEQPLTAPEAVPVPVSVPRKSVVQVFFPARPMTLAYYNDRFDLQVGDLVYVNGKLEGLIGKVVQVNYSFRIRRSDYKEVIAKIDTDVRGTLLLAGSHFVTFDPTVIPAEKVLRWVKAPSDFSEEEEIIGLDDNLRISLEHPDPERIRPEIAERGNDYYRENRVLYFCLNGTSGHAIVEGSRIYEVDFRYENGEICDPICDCYCSGVCKHIVAALLQLRETLDFVRENYADVPHEGNYLAAIRKNTLFSFAFEGKTKGGFTLL
;
A
#
# COMPACT_ATOMS: atom_id res chain seq x y z
N MET A 1 -14.58 30.71 -0.79
CA MET A 1 -13.49 29.80 -0.38
C MET A 1 -13.94 29.09 0.88
N LYS A 2 -14.23 27.79 0.80
CA LYS A 2 -14.50 26.93 1.95
C LYS A 2 -13.28 26.01 2.07
N ASN A 3 -12.51 26.16 3.14
CA ASN A 3 -11.28 25.41 3.36
C ASN A 3 -11.58 23.91 3.42
N ILE A 4 -10.73 23.11 2.76
CA ILE A 4 -10.74 21.66 2.88
C ILE A 4 -10.24 21.31 4.29
N ILE A 5 -10.99 20.41 4.93
CA ILE A 5 -10.81 19.82 6.27
C ILE A 5 -9.32 19.70 6.66
N GLY A 6 -8.94 20.24 7.83
CA GLY A 6 -7.74 19.87 8.62
C GLY A 6 -6.34 20.21 8.07
N PHE A 7 -6.15 20.29 6.76
CA PHE A 7 -4.82 20.45 6.13
C PHE A 7 -4.41 21.93 5.97
N SER A 8 -4.56 22.74 7.03
CA SER A 8 -4.09 24.14 7.06
C SER A 8 -2.81 24.28 7.87
N HIS A 9 -1.83 25.02 7.35
CA HIS A 9 -0.53 25.31 7.96
C HIS A 9 -0.64 25.64 9.46
N GLU A 10 -0.24 24.68 10.29
CA GLU A 10 0.33 24.96 11.60
C GLU A 10 1.77 24.47 11.60
N ALA A 11 2.68 25.34 12.02
CA ALA A 11 4.09 25.03 12.14
C ALA A 11 4.29 23.84 13.09
N GLU A 12 5.18 22.94 12.68
CA GLU A 12 5.52 21.69 13.33
C GLU A 12 5.68 21.81 14.85
N GLN A 13 4.93 20.98 15.56
CA GLN A 13 5.45 20.31 16.74
C GLN A 13 5.69 18.85 16.35
N PRO A 14 6.80 18.21 16.75
CA PRO A 14 7.01 16.80 16.49
C PRO A 14 5.96 16.02 17.27
N LEU A 15 4.86 15.66 16.60
CA LEU A 15 3.91 14.70 17.11
C LEU A 15 4.62 13.36 17.13
N THR A 16 4.94 12.91 18.34
CA THR A 16 5.39 11.55 18.64
C THR A 16 4.53 10.57 17.88
N ALA A 17 5.19 9.71 17.08
CA ALA A 17 4.55 8.62 16.37
C ALA A 17 3.59 7.90 17.33
N PRO A 18 2.34 7.61 16.92
CA PRO A 18 1.45 6.81 17.75
C PRO A 18 2.17 5.51 18.09
N GLU A 19 2.29 5.20 19.39
CA GLU A 19 2.83 3.92 19.84
C GLU A 19 2.04 2.82 19.15
N ALA A 20 2.70 2.13 18.22
CA ALA A 20 2.15 0.97 17.57
C ALA A 20 1.73 0.00 18.68
N VAL A 21 0.45 -0.34 18.74
CA VAL A 21 -0.02 -1.45 19.58
C VAL A 21 0.88 -2.64 19.23
N PRO A 22 1.62 -3.22 20.19
CA PRO A 22 2.56 -4.27 19.87
C PRO A 22 1.75 -5.45 19.32
N VAL A 23 1.83 -5.67 18.01
CA VAL A 23 1.42 -6.93 17.42
C VAL A 23 2.22 -7.98 18.18
N PRO A 24 1.58 -8.99 18.82
CA PRO A 24 2.32 -10.00 19.55
C PRO A 24 3.34 -10.62 18.59
N VAL A 25 4.62 -10.30 18.80
CA VAL A 25 5.69 -10.76 17.95
C VAL A 25 5.80 -12.25 18.18
N SER A 26 5.23 -13.04 17.27
CA SER A 26 5.36 -14.49 17.31
C SER A 26 6.84 -14.82 17.26
N VAL A 27 7.35 -15.52 18.26
CA VAL A 27 8.77 -15.90 18.33
C VAL A 27 9.10 -16.73 17.08
N PRO A 28 10.07 -16.31 16.25
CA PRO A 28 10.44 -17.04 15.05
C PRO A 28 10.72 -18.52 15.34
N ARG A 29 10.18 -19.42 14.51
CA ARG A 29 10.32 -20.85 14.69
C ARG A 29 10.87 -21.51 13.44
N LYS A 30 12.00 -22.20 13.59
CA LYS A 30 12.63 -22.95 12.49
C LYS A 30 11.68 -24.00 11.94
N SER A 31 11.50 -24.00 10.63
CA SER A 31 10.61 -24.91 9.91
C SER A 31 11.06 -25.12 8.47
N VAL A 32 10.76 -26.29 7.91
CA VAL A 32 10.67 -26.46 6.45
C VAL A 32 9.20 -26.42 6.07
N VAL A 33 8.83 -25.48 5.20
CA VAL A 33 7.45 -25.28 4.75
C VAL A 33 7.28 -25.70 3.30
N GLN A 34 6.11 -26.23 2.97
CA GLN A 34 5.66 -26.38 1.58
C GLN A 34 4.82 -25.17 1.21
N VAL A 35 5.19 -24.49 0.14
CA VAL A 35 4.54 -23.26 -0.31
C VAL A 35 3.97 -23.48 -1.71
N PHE A 36 2.66 -23.28 -1.86
CA PHE A 36 1.95 -23.34 -3.13
C PHE A 36 1.86 -21.95 -3.77
N PHE A 37 2.14 -21.85 -5.07
CA PHE A 37 2.10 -20.57 -5.81
C PHE A 37 0.96 -20.58 -6.83
N PRO A 38 -0.14 -19.84 -6.59
CA PRO A 38 -1.27 -19.82 -7.53
C PRO A 38 -0.92 -19.30 -8.92
N ALA A 39 -0.05 -18.27 -8.99
CA ALA A 39 0.40 -17.67 -10.25
C ALA A 39 1.22 -18.62 -11.13
N ARG A 40 1.82 -19.65 -10.51
CA ARG A 40 2.55 -20.71 -11.20
C ARG A 40 2.26 -22.03 -10.47
N PRO A 41 1.17 -22.73 -10.79
CA PRO A 41 0.60 -23.81 -9.97
C PRO A 41 1.57 -24.94 -9.62
N MET A 42 2.37 -24.75 -8.57
CA MET A 42 3.33 -25.70 -8.05
C MET A 42 3.53 -25.48 -6.57
N THR A 43 3.96 -26.55 -5.90
CA THR A 43 4.31 -26.53 -4.48
C THR A 43 5.80 -26.83 -4.36
N LEU A 44 6.54 -25.97 -3.66
CA LEU A 44 7.98 -26.13 -3.43
C LEU A 44 8.31 -25.98 -1.94
N ALA A 45 9.41 -26.61 -1.53
CA ALA A 45 9.89 -26.58 -0.15
C ALA A 45 10.83 -25.38 0.08
N TYR A 46 10.61 -24.67 1.18
CA TYR A 46 11.45 -23.55 1.62
C TYR A 46 11.84 -23.70 3.08
N TYR A 47 13.03 -23.21 3.41
CA TYR A 47 13.46 -23.06 4.79
C TYR A 47 12.94 -21.74 5.37
N ASN A 48 12.55 -21.76 6.63
CA ASN A 48 12.16 -20.58 7.38
C ASN A 48 12.78 -20.64 8.78
N ASP A 49 13.36 -19.54 9.21
CA ASP A 49 13.80 -19.29 10.57
C ASP A 49 13.47 -17.90 11.08
N ARG A 50 12.68 -17.13 10.32
CA ARG A 50 12.35 -15.73 10.59
C ARG A 50 10.93 -15.53 11.10
N PHE A 51 10.03 -16.49 10.85
CA PHE A 51 8.60 -16.36 11.16
C PHE A 51 8.10 -17.61 11.89
N ASP A 52 7.03 -17.49 12.68
CA ASP A 52 6.24 -18.64 13.14
C ASP A 52 5.13 -18.92 12.13
N LEU A 53 5.47 -19.67 11.08
CA LEU A 53 4.57 -19.90 9.95
C LEU A 53 3.51 -20.95 10.28
N GLN A 54 2.28 -20.66 9.89
CA GLN A 54 1.13 -21.56 9.98
C GLN A 54 0.61 -21.91 8.58
N VAL A 55 -0.08 -23.05 8.47
CA VAL A 55 -0.79 -23.39 7.23
C VAL A 55 -1.83 -22.31 6.94
N GLY A 56 -1.81 -21.80 5.71
CA GLY A 56 -2.65 -20.70 5.27
C GLY A 56 -1.95 -19.34 5.20
N ASP A 57 -0.80 -19.17 5.87
CA ASP A 57 -0.02 -17.93 5.79
C ASP A 57 0.39 -17.63 4.34
N LEU A 58 0.29 -16.36 3.98
CA LEU A 58 0.81 -15.84 2.71
C LEU A 58 2.25 -15.35 2.91
N VAL A 59 3.13 -15.67 1.98
CA VAL A 59 4.56 -15.43 2.10
C VAL A 59 5.20 -15.04 0.77
N TYR A 60 6.33 -14.34 0.86
CA TYR A 60 7.30 -14.21 -0.23
C TYR A 60 8.52 -15.08 0.05
N VAL A 61 9.15 -15.55 -1.03
CA VAL A 61 10.35 -16.40 -0.99
C VAL A 61 11.43 -15.83 -1.90
N ASN A 62 12.68 -16.22 -1.69
CA ASN A 62 13.75 -15.90 -2.66
C ASN A 62 13.88 -16.97 -3.76
N GLY A 63 14.62 -16.62 -4.82
CA GLY A 63 14.96 -17.54 -5.91
C GLY A 63 13.97 -17.48 -7.08
N LYS A 64 13.69 -18.61 -7.74
CA LYS A 64 12.98 -18.62 -9.03
C LYS A 64 11.53 -18.13 -8.98
N LEU A 65 10.92 -18.12 -7.80
CA LEU A 65 9.54 -17.65 -7.59
C LEU A 65 9.50 -16.37 -6.74
N GLU A 66 10.62 -15.66 -6.68
CA GLU A 66 10.70 -14.35 -6.03
C GLU A 66 9.73 -13.35 -6.69
N GLY A 67 9.20 -12.45 -5.88
CA GLY A 67 8.12 -11.53 -6.29
C GLY A 67 6.73 -12.14 -6.31
N LEU A 68 6.58 -13.48 -6.31
CA LEU A 68 5.28 -14.14 -6.30
C LEU A 68 4.81 -14.45 -4.88
N ILE A 69 3.51 -14.24 -4.65
CA ILE A 69 2.84 -14.60 -3.41
C ILE A 69 2.64 -16.12 -3.38
N GLY A 70 3.18 -16.75 -2.35
CA GLY A 70 2.97 -18.16 -2.04
C GLY A 70 2.06 -18.33 -0.82
N LYS A 71 1.32 -19.44 -0.77
CA LYS A 71 0.52 -19.86 0.38
C LYS A 71 1.15 -21.08 1.04
N VAL A 72 1.41 -21.00 2.35
CA VAL A 72 1.92 -22.14 3.13
C VAL A 72 0.84 -23.21 3.20
N VAL A 73 1.15 -24.42 2.72
CA VAL A 73 0.23 -25.58 2.72
C VAL A 73 0.64 -26.67 3.70
N GLN A 74 1.90 -26.68 4.14
CA GLN A 74 2.40 -27.62 5.16
C GLN A 74 3.58 -26.99 5.92
N VAL A 75 3.70 -27.30 7.21
CA VAL A 75 4.80 -26.85 8.07
C VAL A 75 5.41 -28.07 8.78
N ASN A 76 6.73 -28.25 8.67
CA ASN A 76 7.46 -29.33 9.32
C ASN A 76 8.52 -28.76 10.28
N TYR A 77 8.45 -29.12 11.55
CA TYR A 77 9.39 -28.68 12.60
C TYR A 77 10.52 -29.67 12.90
N SER A 78 10.36 -30.94 12.48
CA SER A 78 11.35 -31.99 12.65
C SER A 78 12.03 -32.29 11.31
N PHE A 79 13.21 -31.71 11.08
CA PHE A 79 13.92 -31.84 9.80
C PHE A 79 15.44 -31.80 9.98
N ARG A 80 16.14 -32.36 8.99
CA ARG A 80 17.59 -32.22 8.81
C ARG A 80 17.84 -31.87 7.35
N ILE A 81 18.32 -30.66 7.10
CA ILE A 81 18.63 -30.14 5.76
C ILE A 81 20.03 -29.53 5.73
N ARG A 82 20.60 -29.37 4.54
CA ARG A 82 21.72 -28.45 4.33
C ARG A 82 21.14 -27.13 3.87
N ARG A 83 21.48 -26.03 4.54
CA ARG A 83 20.93 -24.70 4.24
C ARG A 83 21.22 -24.26 2.79
N SER A 84 22.37 -24.66 2.23
CA SER A 84 22.76 -24.42 0.84
C SER A 84 21.77 -24.93 -0.20
N ASP A 85 21.01 -25.97 0.16
CA ASP A 85 20.14 -26.70 -0.78
C ASP A 85 18.72 -26.11 -0.80
N TYR A 86 18.44 -25.13 0.07
CA TYR A 86 17.11 -24.57 0.25
C TYR A 86 17.09 -23.06 -0.01
N LYS A 87 16.02 -22.63 -0.68
CA LYS A 87 15.62 -21.23 -0.71
C LYS A 87 14.83 -20.90 0.56
N GLU A 88 14.75 -19.61 0.88
CA GLU A 88 14.25 -19.11 2.15
C GLU A 88 12.94 -18.35 1.98
N VAL A 89 12.08 -18.42 2.99
CA VAL A 89 10.98 -17.47 3.16
C VAL A 89 11.56 -16.13 3.59
N ILE A 90 11.27 -15.07 2.83
CA ILE A 90 11.84 -13.74 3.05
C ILE A 90 10.86 -12.78 3.72
N ALA A 91 9.54 -12.99 3.57
CA ALA A 91 8.52 -12.20 4.23
C ALA A 91 7.25 -13.02 4.49
N LYS A 92 6.58 -12.70 5.59
CA LYS A 92 5.19 -13.10 5.87
C LYS A 92 4.29 -11.90 5.64
N ILE A 93 3.18 -12.11 4.94
CA ILE A 93 2.19 -11.07 4.64
C ILE A 93 1.17 -11.02 5.80
N ASP A 94 1.09 -9.89 6.49
CA ASP A 94 0.09 -9.66 7.52
C ASP A 94 -1.25 -9.26 6.89
N THR A 95 -2.21 -10.17 6.90
CA THR A 95 -3.55 -9.95 6.36
C THR A 95 -4.57 -9.49 7.39
N ASP A 96 -4.16 -9.27 8.65
CA ASP A 96 -5.09 -8.84 9.69
C ASP A 96 -5.41 -7.35 9.54
N VAL A 97 -6.71 -7.05 9.62
CA VAL A 97 -7.25 -5.69 9.53
C VAL A 97 -8.24 -5.54 10.67
N ARG A 98 -8.00 -4.55 11.53
CA ARG A 98 -8.84 -4.25 12.69
C ARG A 98 -9.13 -2.77 12.75
N GLY A 99 -10.41 -2.44 12.88
CA GLY A 99 -10.87 -1.06 12.96
C GLY A 99 -11.99 -0.78 11.97
N THR A 100 -12.29 0.50 11.79
CA THR A 100 -13.42 0.96 10.97
C THR A 100 -12.95 1.36 9.58
N LEU A 101 -13.68 0.88 8.57
CA LEU A 101 -13.52 1.22 7.16
C LEU A 101 -14.89 1.69 6.62
N LEU A 102 -14.93 2.90 6.08
CA LEU A 102 -16.10 3.55 5.53
C LEU A 102 -16.13 3.39 4.01
N LEU A 103 -17.30 3.22 3.40
CA LEU A 103 -17.43 3.06 1.95
C LEU A 103 -17.23 4.40 1.22
N ALA A 104 -16.27 4.49 0.30
CA ALA A 104 -16.05 5.70 -0.50
C ALA A 104 -15.83 5.33 -1.97
N GLY A 105 -16.90 5.33 -2.77
CA GLY A 105 -16.80 5.02 -4.21
C GLY A 105 -16.25 3.61 -4.48
N SER A 106 -15.13 3.50 -5.19
CA SER A 106 -14.40 2.25 -5.47
C SER A 106 -13.45 1.80 -4.34
N HIS A 107 -13.33 2.61 -3.29
CA HIS A 107 -12.44 2.39 -2.16
C HIS A 107 -13.21 2.27 -0.83
N PHE A 108 -12.49 1.83 0.19
CA PHE A 108 -12.83 2.08 1.58
C PHE A 108 -11.89 3.15 2.13
N VAL A 109 -12.36 3.98 3.06
CA VAL A 109 -11.59 5.00 3.75
C VAL A 109 -11.52 4.71 5.24
N THR A 110 -10.38 5.01 5.86
CA THR A 110 -10.24 5.09 7.32
C THR A 110 -9.51 6.37 7.70
N PHE A 111 -9.78 6.85 8.91
CA PHE A 111 -9.06 7.97 9.53
C PHE A 111 -8.11 7.50 10.63
N ASP A 112 -8.03 6.18 10.87
CA ASP A 112 -7.15 5.59 11.87
C ASP A 112 -5.92 4.97 11.18
N PRO A 113 -4.70 5.47 11.47
CA PRO A 113 -3.48 4.99 10.82
C PRO A 113 -3.11 3.55 11.15
N THR A 114 -3.75 2.94 12.14
CA THR A 114 -3.46 1.56 12.57
C THR A 114 -4.23 0.50 11.79
N VAL A 115 -5.31 0.88 11.09
CA VAL A 115 -6.24 -0.07 10.44
C VAL A 115 -5.63 -0.70 9.20
N ILE A 116 -5.08 0.12 8.31
CA ILE A 116 -4.44 -0.29 7.05
C ILE A 116 -3.16 0.52 6.76
N PRO A 117 -2.08 0.31 7.54
CA PRO A 117 -0.82 1.03 7.33
C PRO A 117 -0.26 0.82 5.91
N ALA A 118 0.38 1.85 5.34
CA ALA A 118 0.91 1.82 3.97
C ALA A 118 1.86 0.65 3.72
N GLU A 119 2.82 0.40 4.62
CA GLU A 119 3.77 -0.72 4.49
C GLU A 119 3.06 -2.09 4.49
N LYS A 120 2.01 -2.26 5.31
CA LYS A 120 1.21 -3.49 5.33
C LYS A 120 0.58 -3.73 3.97
N VAL A 121 -0.09 -2.72 3.42
CA VAL A 121 -0.77 -2.83 2.12
C VAL A 121 0.24 -2.99 0.99
N LEU A 122 1.39 -2.32 1.04
CA LEU A 122 2.47 -2.50 0.09
C LEU A 122 2.97 -3.94 0.08
N ARG A 123 3.15 -4.57 1.24
CA ARG A 123 3.54 -5.99 1.35
C ARG A 123 2.44 -6.96 0.91
N TRP A 124 1.21 -6.52 0.69
CA TRP A 124 0.22 -7.38 0.04
C TRP A 124 0.50 -7.55 -1.45
N VAL A 125 1.04 -6.51 -2.10
CA VAL A 125 1.10 -6.44 -3.57
C VAL A 125 2.50 -6.37 -4.14
N LYS A 126 3.50 -5.99 -3.33
CA LYS A 126 4.90 -5.81 -3.73
C LYS A 126 5.81 -6.54 -2.73
N ALA A 127 6.62 -7.46 -3.25
CA ALA A 127 7.64 -8.15 -2.46
C ALA A 127 8.71 -7.15 -1.96
N PRO A 128 9.37 -7.42 -0.82
CA PRO A 128 10.49 -6.60 -0.36
C PRO A 128 11.62 -6.54 -1.39
N SER A 129 12.12 -5.33 -1.64
CA SER A 129 13.19 -5.02 -2.59
C SER A 129 14.58 -5.01 -1.96
N ASP A 130 14.72 -5.37 -0.67
CA ASP A 130 15.99 -5.38 0.09
C ASP A 130 17.08 -6.31 -0.52
N PHE A 131 16.81 -6.95 -1.65
CA PHE A 131 17.71 -7.81 -2.40
C PHE A 131 18.16 -7.20 -3.76
N SER A 132 17.75 -5.98 -4.12
CA SER A 132 18.24 -5.28 -5.32
C SER A 132 19.40 -4.34 -4.99
N GLU A 133 20.54 -4.54 -5.64
CA GLU A 133 21.76 -3.71 -5.50
C GLU A 133 21.79 -2.53 -6.50
N GLU A 134 20.67 -2.20 -7.13
CA GLU A 134 20.60 -1.12 -8.12
C GLU A 134 20.60 0.24 -7.42
N GLU A 135 21.53 1.12 -7.81
CA GLU A 135 21.58 2.50 -7.32
C GLU A 135 20.52 3.33 -8.06
N GLU A 136 19.52 3.84 -7.32
CA GLU A 136 18.51 4.75 -7.86
C GLU A 136 18.93 6.21 -7.65
N ILE A 137 18.93 7.00 -8.72
CA ILE A 137 19.18 8.44 -8.68
C ILE A 137 17.84 9.16 -8.79
N ILE A 138 17.48 9.91 -7.74
CA ILE A 138 16.24 10.68 -7.67
C ILE A 138 16.57 12.16 -7.81
N GLY A 139 15.95 12.83 -8.79
CA GLY A 139 16.01 14.28 -8.96
C GLY A 139 14.63 14.88 -8.75
N LEU A 140 14.52 15.88 -7.87
CA LEU A 140 13.29 16.57 -7.55
C LEU A 140 13.26 17.97 -8.16
N ASP A 141 12.10 18.37 -8.65
CA ASP A 141 11.81 19.76 -8.97
C ASP A 141 10.98 20.34 -7.82
N ASP A 142 11.65 20.98 -6.85
CA ASP A 142 11.05 21.57 -5.66
C ASP A 142 10.03 22.69 -5.96
N ASN A 143 9.89 23.08 -7.23
CA ASN A 143 8.91 24.07 -7.71
C ASN A 143 7.72 23.43 -8.43
N LEU A 144 7.67 22.10 -8.56
CA LEU A 144 6.58 21.41 -9.21
C LEU A 144 5.36 21.35 -8.28
N ARG A 145 4.36 22.16 -8.60
CA ARG A 145 3.07 22.21 -7.91
C ARG A 145 1.94 21.93 -8.89
N ILE A 146 1.00 21.08 -8.48
CA ILE A 146 -0.15 20.67 -9.29
C ILE A 146 -1.42 20.89 -8.45
N SER A 147 -2.28 21.82 -8.87
CA SER A 147 -3.61 21.97 -8.25
C SER A 147 -4.46 20.73 -8.48
N LEU A 148 -5.08 20.18 -7.43
CA LEU A 148 -6.03 19.08 -7.57
C LEU A 148 -7.31 19.52 -8.31
N GLU A 149 -7.78 20.74 -8.03
CA GLU A 149 -9.02 21.26 -8.64
C GLU A 149 -8.80 21.69 -10.09
N HIS A 150 -7.70 22.40 -10.36
CA HIS A 150 -7.43 23.00 -11.66
C HIS A 150 -6.00 22.64 -12.15
N PRO A 151 -5.73 21.37 -12.51
CA PRO A 151 -4.41 20.96 -12.97
C PRO A 151 -3.98 21.76 -14.20
N ASP A 152 -2.78 22.32 -14.17
CA ASP A 152 -2.20 23.09 -15.27
C ASP A 152 -1.80 22.16 -16.44
N PRO A 153 -2.39 22.32 -17.65
CA PRO A 153 -2.01 21.54 -18.83
C PRO A 153 -0.56 21.71 -19.26
N GLU A 154 0.11 22.81 -18.90
CA GLU A 154 1.55 23.00 -19.18
C GLU A 154 2.43 22.11 -18.30
N ARG A 155 1.93 21.75 -17.10
CA ARG A 155 2.61 20.83 -16.16
C ARG A 155 2.34 19.37 -16.48
N ILE A 156 1.20 19.06 -17.09
CA ILE A 156 0.78 17.70 -17.43
C ILE A 156 0.47 17.61 -18.92
N ARG A 157 1.38 17.00 -19.67
CA ARG A 157 1.18 16.75 -21.11
C ARG A 157 -0.14 16.01 -21.38
N PRO A 158 -0.92 16.38 -22.42
CA PRO A 158 -2.22 15.77 -22.68
C PRO A 158 -2.20 14.24 -22.77
N GLU A 159 -1.17 13.66 -23.39
CA GLU A 159 -1.05 12.19 -23.55
C GLU A 159 -0.79 11.49 -22.21
N ILE A 160 -0.13 12.17 -21.28
CA ILE A 160 0.09 11.65 -19.91
C ILE A 160 -1.19 11.78 -19.10
N ALA A 161 -1.90 12.90 -19.25
CA ALA A 161 -3.18 13.13 -18.60
C ALA A 161 -4.22 12.07 -19.01
N GLU A 162 -4.33 11.77 -20.31
CA GLU A 162 -5.22 10.74 -20.84
C GLU A 162 -4.90 9.36 -20.26
N ARG A 163 -3.62 8.94 -20.32
CA ARG A 163 -3.20 7.64 -19.76
C ARG A 163 -3.39 7.55 -18.25
N GLY A 164 -3.20 8.65 -17.53
CA GLY A 164 -3.44 8.71 -16.09
C GLY A 164 -4.92 8.58 -15.75
N ASN A 165 -5.77 9.23 -16.55
CA ASN A 165 -7.22 9.10 -16.45
C ASN A 165 -7.70 7.68 -16.76
N ASP A 166 -7.10 6.99 -17.73
CA ASP A 166 -7.38 5.57 -17.97
C ASP A 166 -7.05 4.71 -16.74
N TYR A 167 -5.88 4.92 -16.13
CA TYR A 167 -5.48 4.20 -14.91
C TYR A 167 -6.45 4.44 -13.75
N TYR A 168 -6.89 5.69 -13.57
CA TYR A 168 -7.90 6.04 -12.56
C TYR A 168 -9.24 5.35 -12.85
N ARG A 169 -9.77 5.43 -14.08
CA ARG A 169 -11.03 4.80 -14.48
C ARG A 169 -11.02 3.27 -14.34
N GLU A 170 -9.87 2.66 -14.57
CA GLU A 170 -9.66 1.22 -14.39
C GLU A 170 -9.45 0.82 -12.92
N ASN A 171 -9.56 1.76 -11.97
CA ASN A 171 -9.35 1.55 -10.53
C ASN A 171 -7.96 0.94 -10.23
N ARG A 172 -6.91 1.44 -10.87
CA ARG A 172 -5.53 0.96 -10.67
C ARG A 172 -4.85 1.58 -9.45
N VAL A 173 -5.41 2.61 -8.83
CA VAL A 173 -4.90 3.12 -7.54
C VAL A 173 -5.36 2.16 -6.44
N LEU A 174 -4.43 1.33 -5.96
CA LEU A 174 -4.71 0.26 -4.99
C LEU A 174 -4.93 0.81 -3.59
N TYR A 175 -4.15 1.82 -3.25
CA TYR A 175 -4.11 2.42 -1.92
C TYR A 175 -3.55 3.84 -2.03
N PHE A 176 -3.96 4.71 -1.12
CA PHE A 176 -3.20 5.91 -0.79
C PHE A 176 -3.45 6.32 0.65
N CYS A 177 -2.56 7.13 1.21
CA CYS A 177 -2.80 7.83 2.47
C CYS A 177 -2.25 9.25 2.45
N LEU A 178 -2.87 10.09 3.26
CA LEU A 178 -2.36 11.38 3.73
C LEU A 178 -2.07 11.25 5.22
N ASN A 179 -0.89 11.70 5.64
CA ASN A 179 -0.50 11.84 7.03
C ASN A 179 0.10 13.24 7.24
N GLY A 180 -0.71 14.17 7.75
CA GLY A 180 -0.39 15.59 7.69
C GLY A 180 -0.25 16.03 6.24
N THR A 181 0.87 16.64 5.90
CA THR A 181 1.16 17.04 4.51
C THR A 181 1.76 15.91 3.66
N SER A 182 2.20 14.80 4.25
CA SER A 182 2.82 13.71 3.50
C SER A 182 1.76 12.83 2.86
N GLY A 183 1.92 12.54 1.58
CA GLY A 183 1.07 11.66 0.80
C GLY A 183 1.86 10.49 0.21
N HIS A 184 1.25 9.32 0.22
CA HIS A 184 1.80 8.11 -0.40
C HIS A 184 0.68 7.35 -1.13
N ALA A 185 0.96 6.80 -2.30
CA ALA A 185 0.02 6.00 -3.07
C ALA A 185 0.69 4.78 -3.71
N ILE A 186 -0.09 3.71 -3.86
CA ILE A 186 0.31 2.45 -4.50
C ILE A 186 -0.55 2.28 -5.75
N VAL A 187 0.10 2.22 -6.92
CA VAL A 187 -0.56 2.20 -8.22
C VAL A 187 -0.17 0.95 -9.00
N GLU A 188 -1.17 0.21 -9.46
CA GLU A 188 -1.01 -0.98 -10.30
C GLU A 188 -0.70 -0.59 -11.75
N GLY A 189 0.34 -1.17 -12.34
CA GLY A 189 0.69 -0.99 -13.74
C GLY A 189 1.33 -2.25 -14.31
N SER A 190 2.40 -2.10 -15.09
CA SER A 190 3.22 -3.26 -15.50
C SER A 190 3.96 -3.93 -14.33
N ARG A 191 4.17 -3.17 -13.25
CA ARG A 191 4.55 -3.61 -11.91
C ARG A 191 3.75 -2.76 -10.91
N ILE A 192 3.93 -3.01 -9.62
CA ILE A 192 3.44 -2.11 -8.58
C ILE A 192 4.37 -0.90 -8.49
N TYR A 193 3.78 0.29 -8.55
CA TYR A 193 4.48 1.55 -8.43
C TYR A 193 4.07 2.26 -7.14
N GLU A 194 5.03 2.95 -6.55
CA GLU A 194 4.83 3.82 -5.40
C GLU A 194 4.91 5.28 -5.86
N VAL A 195 4.04 6.11 -5.30
CA VAL A 195 3.98 7.55 -5.56
C VAL A 195 4.00 8.29 -4.23
N ASP A 196 5.04 9.06 -4.01
CA ASP A 196 5.18 9.93 -2.83
C ASP A 196 4.96 11.39 -3.24
N PHE A 197 4.33 12.17 -2.37
CA PHE A 197 4.05 13.58 -2.64
C PHE A 197 3.80 14.34 -1.34
N ARG A 198 3.76 15.68 -1.43
CA ARG A 198 3.18 16.52 -0.37
C ARG A 198 1.84 17.07 -0.81
N TYR A 199 0.92 17.24 0.13
CA TYR A 199 -0.39 17.85 -0.07
C TYR A 199 -0.54 19.10 0.80
N GLU A 200 -0.66 20.26 0.16
CA GLU A 200 -0.72 21.57 0.83
C GLU A 200 -1.76 22.45 0.13
N ASN A 201 -2.77 22.93 0.88
CA ASN A 201 -3.75 23.91 0.38
C ASN A 201 -4.44 23.54 -0.95
N GLY A 202 -4.72 22.25 -1.19
CA GLY A 202 -5.34 21.80 -2.44
C GLY A 202 -4.34 21.57 -3.59
N GLU A 203 -3.05 21.75 -3.34
CA GLU A 203 -1.97 21.48 -4.28
C GLU A 203 -1.18 20.23 -3.89
N ILE A 204 -0.68 19.55 -4.90
CA ILE A 204 0.30 18.47 -4.78
C ILE A 204 1.67 19.07 -5.07
N CYS A 205 2.60 18.90 -4.15
CA CYS A 205 3.97 19.38 -4.27
C CYS A 205 4.94 18.20 -4.38
N ASP A 206 5.97 18.38 -5.20
CA ASP A 206 7.11 17.48 -5.37
C ASP A 206 6.73 16.00 -5.55
N PRO A 207 5.76 15.66 -6.44
CA PRO A 207 5.36 14.28 -6.62
C PRO A 207 6.47 13.45 -7.27
N ILE A 208 6.76 12.30 -6.67
CA ILE A 208 7.77 11.33 -7.13
C ILE A 208 7.06 10.02 -7.37
N CYS A 209 7.43 9.32 -8.43
CA CYS A 209 7.01 7.95 -8.66
C CYS A 209 8.25 7.09 -8.90
N ASP A 210 8.28 5.87 -8.36
CA ASP A 210 9.33 4.86 -8.57
C ASP A 210 9.32 4.27 -10.01
N CYS A 211 8.69 4.97 -10.96
CA CYS A 211 8.79 4.66 -12.39
C CYS A 211 9.89 5.51 -13.03
N TYR A 212 10.60 4.94 -14.00
CA TYR A 212 11.69 5.63 -14.72
C TYR A 212 11.21 6.63 -15.78
N CYS A 213 10.12 7.36 -15.51
CA CYS A 213 9.65 8.46 -16.35
C CYS A 213 10.23 9.79 -15.84
N SER A 214 10.57 10.70 -16.74
CA SER A 214 10.96 12.07 -16.37
C SER A 214 9.72 12.94 -16.15
N GLY A 215 9.64 13.59 -14.98
CA GLY A 215 8.53 14.47 -14.61
C GLY A 215 7.23 13.74 -14.27
N VAL A 216 6.09 14.44 -14.39
CA VAL A 216 4.77 13.91 -14.05
C VAL A 216 4.46 12.70 -14.92
N CYS A 217 4.22 11.55 -14.30
CA CYS A 217 3.86 10.32 -14.97
C CYS A 217 2.36 10.01 -14.83
N LYS A 218 1.87 9.04 -15.60
CA LYS A 218 0.48 8.59 -15.53
C LYS A 218 0.07 8.05 -14.16
N HIS A 219 1.01 7.50 -13.38
CA HIS A 219 0.72 6.98 -12.03
C HIS A 219 0.46 8.13 -11.05
N ILE A 220 1.25 9.21 -11.13
CA ILE A 220 1.02 10.45 -10.38
C ILE A 220 -0.38 10.96 -10.73
N VAL A 221 -0.68 11.17 -12.01
CA VAL A 221 -2.00 11.66 -12.46
C VAL A 221 -3.14 10.79 -11.92
N ALA A 222 -3.04 9.46 -12.02
CA ALA A 222 -4.06 8.55 -11.50
C ALA A 222 -4.25 8.69 -9.98
N ALA A 223 -3.15 8.77 -9.22
CA ALA A 223 -3.20 8.99 -7.78
C ALA A 223 -3.86 10.34 -7.43
N LEU A 224 -3.57 11.41 -8.18
CA LEU A 224 -4.17 12.73 -7.95
C LEU A 224 -5.69 12.73 -8.20
N LEU A 225 -6.14 12.10 -9.28
CA LEU A 225 -7.56 11.98 -9.60
C LEU A 225 -8.30 11.18 -8.53
N GLN A 226 -7.73 10.06 -8.08
CA GLN A 226 -8.31 9.25 -7.00
C GLN A 226 -8.34 10.01 -5.67
N LEU A 227 -7.26 10.72 -5.34
CA LEU A 227 -7.19 11.53 -4.13
C LEU A 227 -8.27 12.61 -4.14
N ARG A 228 -8.42 13.35 -5.24
CA ARG A 228 -9.46 14.36 -5.39
C ARG A 228 -10.86 13.79 -5.17
N GLU A 229 -11.22 12.74 -5.92
CA GLU A 229 -12.52 12.08 -5.78
C GLU A 229 -12.78 11.66 -4.33
N THR A 230 -11.79 11.07 -3.67
CA THR A 230 -11.95 10.58 -2.30
C THR A 230 -12.11 11.73 -1.31
N LEU A 231 -11.31 12.80 -1.44
CA LEU A 231 -11.44 13.97 -0.57
C LEU A 231 -12.78 14.68 -0.77
N ASP A 232 -13.26 14.78 -2.01
CA ASP A 232 -14.58 15.34 -2.32
C ASP A 232 -15.68 14.46 -1.68
N PHE A 233 -15.62 13.14 -1.87
CA PHE A 233 -16.57 12.20 -1.28
C PHE A 233 -16.60 12.28 0.24
N VAL A 234 -15.44 12.29 0.89
CA VAL A 234 -15.32 12.40 2.35
C VAL A 234 -15.89 13.73 2.85
N ARG A 235 -15.60 14.83 2.15
CA ARG A 235 -16.17 16.15 2.48
C ARG A 235 -17.69 16.18 2.37
N GLU A 236 -18.26 15.49 1.39
CA GLU A 236 -19.71 15.47 1.17
C GLU A 236 -20.45 14.51 2.11
N ASN A 237 -19.85 13.37 2.45
CA ASN A 237 -20.56 12.25 3.10
C ASN A 237 -20.10 11.97 4.53
N TYR A 238 -18.90 12.42 4.92
CA TYR A 238 -18.26 12.06 6.20
C TYR A 238 -17.71 13.27 6.96
N ALA A 239 -18.15 14.49 6.64
CA ALA A 239 -17.73 15.70 7.34
C ALA A 239 -18.01 15.68 8.85
N ASP A 240 -19.09 15.01 9.26
CA ASP A 240 -19.50 14.90 10.66
C ASP A 240 -18.88 13.71 11.39
N VAL A 241 -18.10 12.86 10.70
CA VAL A 241 -17.42 11.72 11.33
C VAL A 241 -16.24 12.25 12.13
N PRO A 242 -16.22 12.09 13.47
CA PRO A 242 -15.09 12.52 14.28
C PRO A 242 -13.83 11.74 13.89
N HIS A 243 -12.77 12.46 13.61
CA HIS A 243 -11.45 11.89 13.38
C HIS A 243 -10.41 12.78 14.08
N GLU A 244 -9.45 12.13 14.72
CA GLU A 244 -8.35 12.82 15.40
C GLU A 244 -7.15 12.90 14.45
N GLY A 245 -6.63 14.10 14.25
CA GLY A 245 -5.46 14.35 13.42
C GLY A 245 -5.74 14.44 11.91
N ASN A 246 -4.68 14.69 11.17
CA ASN A 246 -4.70 14.91 9.72
C ASN A 246 -4.35 13.62 8.97
N TYR A 247 -5.00 12.50 9.33
CA TYR A 247 -4.78 11.22 8.67
C TYR A 247 -6.00 10.75 7.89
N LEU A 248 -5.74 10.24 6.69
CA LEU A 248 -6.72 9.60 5.82
C LEU A 248 -6.00 8.49 5.06
N ALA A 249 -6.54 7.28 5.05
CA ALA A 249 -6.12 6.25 4.10
C ALA A 249 -7.32 5.71 3.34
N ALA A 250 -7.09 5.38 2.07
CA ALA A 250 -8.07 4.74 1.23
C ALA A 250 -7.47 3.49 0.60
N ILE A 251 -8.25 2.40 0.54
CA ILE A 251 -7.86 1.14 -0.09
C ILE A 251 -8.94 0.68 -1.07
N ARG A 252 -8.52 0.24 -2.26
CA ARG A 252 -9.42 -0.30 -3.28
C ARG A 252 -10.17 -1.50 -2.71
N LYS A 253 -11.49 -1.56 -2.91
CA LYS A 253 -12.36 -2.62 -2.37
C LYS A 253 -11.82 -4.02 -2.67
N ASN A 254 -11.50 -4.29 -3.94
CA ASN A 254 -11.01 -5.60 -4.37
C ASN A 254 -9.69 -5.97 -3.68
N THR A 255 -8.77 -5.01 -3.52
CA THR A 255 -7.50 -5.23 -2.82
C THR A 255 -7.75 -5.64 -1.37
N LEU A 256 -8.62 -4.92 -0.66
CA LEU A 256 -8.99 -5.30 0.71
C LEU A 256 -9.59 -6.71 0.77
N PHE A 257 -10.54 -7.05 -0.12
CA PHE A 257 -11.19 -8.37 -0.11
C PHE A 257 -10.21 -9.52 -0.40
N SER A 258 -9.34 -9.37 -1.40
CA SER A 258 -8.37 -10.40 -1.77
C SER A 258 -7.38 -10.74 -0.67
N PHE A 259 -7.05 -9.79 0.22
CA PHE A 259 -6.04 -10.01 1.26
C PHE A 259 -6.65 -10.15 2.65
N ALA A 260 -7.56 -9.27 3.04
CA ALA A 260 -8.10 -9.25 4.39
C ALA A 260 -9.20 -10.30 4.63
N PHE A 261 -9.81 -10.85 3.58
CA PHE A 261 -10.95 -11.77 3.71
C PHE A 261 -10.73 -13.14 3.03
N GLU A 262 -10.09 -13.17 1.86
CA GLU A 262 -9.94 -14.40 1.09
C GLU A 262 -9.21 -15.49 1.90
N GLY A 263 -9.84 -16.66 2.02
CA GLY A 263 -9.27 -17.80 2.75
C GLY A 263 -9.40 -17.74 4.28
N LYS A 264 -9.95 -16.67 4.86
CA LYS A 264 -10.28 -16.63 6.30
C LYS A 264 -11.58 -17.38 6.58
N THR A 265 -11.58 -18.20 7.63
CA THR A 265 -12.76 -19.00 8.07
C THR A 265 -13.49 -18.39 9.25
N LYS A 266 -12.94 -17.32 9.85
CA LYS A 266 -13.48 -16.58 10.99
C LYS A 266 -13.27 -15.10 10.77
N GLY A 267 -14.17 -14.29 11.32
CA GLY A 267 -14.16 -12.83 11.22
C GLY A 267 -15.57 -12.29 11.12
N GLY A 268 -15.69 -10.98 11.00
CA GLY A 268 -16.95 -10.28 10.77
C GLY A 268 -16.66 -8.85 10.33
N PHE A 269 -17.56 -8.27 9.55
CA PHE A 269 -17.59 -6.84 9.26
C PHE A 269 -19.02 -6.36 9.50
N THR A 270 -19.15 -5.15 10.02
CA THR A 270 -20.45 -4.54 10.29
C THR A 270 -20.75 -3.55 9.17
N LEU A 271 -21.89 -3.74 8.51
CA LEU A 271 -22.49 -2.75 7.63
C LEU A 271 -23.54 -2.00 8.46
N LEU A 272 -23.41 -0.67 8.52
CA LEU A 272 -24.37 0.22 9.18
C LEU A 272 -25.43 0.68 8.17
#